data_AF-G9FE65-F1
#
_entry.id   AF-G9FE65-F1
#
_cell.length_a   1.000
_cell.length_b   1.000
_cell.length_c   1.000
_cell.angle_alpha   90.00
_cell.angle_beta   90.00
_cell.angle_gamma   90.00
#
_symmetry.space_group_name_H-M   'P 1'
#
loop_
_entity.id
_entity.type
_entity.pdbx_description
1 polymer ?
#
loop_
_entity_poly.entity_id
_entity_poly.type
_entity_poly.pdbx_seq_one_letter_code
_entity_poly.pdbx_strand_id
1 'polypeptide(L)'
;MKTKKVVVGALAAMLSLSVCSLAPAVAAGETVQISVGKVNAEAGAAFSVDVSLADIPSSGIQCLDFAVSYDSKVLTIESIEAGALVKNGSDSKDLSASLAPLFEGTVNSSEGWASAAWSTSTDDASNGFKSDGVFCTIKGKVASGVANGTVSDLKIIPIDRELYSKSGVKNKEISCGYEKDGKPVKYDTTLVNGSVTVGTPVTTTTQPPTDKITRGDANCDGSVDMSDVVLIMQSLASPNKYGLNGSDDKHITAQGQANGDVDDSVKGITNGDALKIQKWLLKSITEL
;
A
#
# COMPACT_ATOMS: atom_id res chain seq x y z
N MET A 1 5.73 44.45 -17.14
CA MET A 1 5.85 43.29 -16.23
C MET A 1 4.85 43.45 -15.11
N LYS A 2 3.78 42.64 -15.09
CA LYS A 2 2.80 42.60 -13.99
C LYS A 2 2.72 41.16 -13.51
N THR A 3 3.28 40.91 -12.33
CA THR A 3 3.25 39.64 -11.60
C THR A 3 1.79 39.28 -11.31
N LYS A 4 1.26 38.28 -12.01
CA LYS A 4 -0.01 37.66 -11.63
C LYS A 4 0.24 36.86 -10.36
N LYS A 5 -0.19 37.40 -9.22
CA LYS A 5 -0.32 36.65 -7.97
C LYS A 5 -1.30 35.51 -8.25
N VAL A 6 -0.81 34.27 -8.21
CA VAL A 6 -1.65 33.08 -8.21
C VAL A 6 -2.37 33.08 -6.87
N VAL A 7 -3.63 33.51 -6.89
CA VAL A 7 -4.56 33.28 -5.79
C VAL A 7 -4.94 31.81 -5.88
N VAL A 8 -4.23 30.97 -5.13
CA VAL A 8 -4.70 29.61 -4.82
C VAL A 8 -5.95 29.81 -3.97
N GLY A 9 -7.11 29.69 -4.60
CA GLY A 9 -8.39 29.75 -3.92
C GLY A 9 -8.50 28.56 -2.97
N ALA A 10 -8.32 28.82 -1.68
CA ALA A 10 -8.73 27.95 -0.61
C ALA A 10 -10.26 27.82 -0.65
N LEU A 11 -10.75 26.81 -1.37
CA LEU A 11 -12.09 26.26 -1.23
C LEU A 11 -11.96 24.79 -0.80
N ALA A 12 -11.10 24.53 0.20
CA ALA A 12 -11.23 23.33 1.00
C ALA A 12 -12.55 23.47 1.77
N ALA A 13 -13.58 22.76 1.33
CA ALA A 13 -14.89 22.76 1.94
C ALA A 13 -14.75 22.45 3.44
N MET A 14 -15.05 23.45 4.28
CA MET A 14 -15.00 23.40 5.74
C MET A 14 -16.17 22.57 6.31
N LEU A 15 -16.17 21.27 6.06
CA LEU A 15 -16.93 20.30 6.86
C LEU A 15 -15.96 19.37 7.57
N SER A 16 -14.94 19.95 8.19
CA SER A 16 -14.27 19.24 9.27
C SER A 16 -15.23 19.14 10.45
N LEU A 17 -15.45 17.93 10.95
CA LEU A 17 -16.13 17.67 12.24
C LEU A 17 -15.47 18.39 13.43
N SER A 18 -14.32 19.04 13.22
CA SER A 18 -13.62 19.89 14.19
C SER A 18 -14.19 21.32 14.33
N VAL A 19 -15.08 21.81 13.46
CA VAL A 19 -15.59 23.21 13.55
C VAL A 19 -16.88 23.37 14.35
N CYS A 20 -17.44 22.30 14.91
CA CYS A 20 -18.60 22.40 15.80
C CYS A 20 -18.14 22.69 17.24
N SER A 21 -18.70 23.72 17.89
CA SER A 21 -18.42 24.07 19.30
C SER A 21 -18.98 23.06 20.31
N LEU A 22 -19.62 21.99 19.84
CA LEU A 22 -20.12 20.88 20.63
C LEU A 22 -19.08 19.76 20.64
N ALA A 23 -18.80 19.22 21.82
CA ALA A 23 -17.87 18.09 21.97
C ALA A 23 -18.35 16.91 21.11
N PRO A 24 -17.50 16.36 20.22
CA PRO A 24 -17.86 15.21 19.41
C PRO A 24 -18.14 13.99 20.29
N ALA A 25 -19.14 13.20 19.91
CA ALA A 25 -19.33 11.88 20.47
C ALA A 25 -18.33 10.92 19.80
N VAL A 26 -17.72 10.02 20.57
CA VAL A 26 -16.87 8.95 20.03
C VAL A 26 -17.74 7.71 19.90
N ALA A 27 -17.73 7.07 18.72
CA ALA A 27 -18.31 5.75 18.55
C ALA A 27 -17.38 4.72 19.21
N ALA A 28 -17.61 4.45 20.50
CA ALA A 28 -16.73 3.59 21.27
C ALA A 28 -16.61 2.19 20.66
N GLY A 29 -15.41 1.83 20.22
CA GLY A 29 -15.09 0.52 19.66
C GLY A 29 -15.27 0.38 18.15
N GLU A 30 -15.67 1.44 17.44
CA GLU A 30 -15.76 1.44 15.97
C GLU A 30 -14.50 2.07 15.36
N THR A 31 -13.71 1.27 14.63
CA THR A 31 -12.44 1.67 14.04
C THR A 31 -12.46 1.40 12.54
N VAL A 32 -12.15 2.41 11.73
CA VAL A 32 -12.01 2.27 10.27
C VAL A 32 -10.54 2.10 9.92
N GLN A 33 -10.20 1.08 9.14
CA GLN A 33 -8.86 0.93 8.61
C GLN A 33 -8.69 1.74 7.31
N ILE A 34 -7.60 2.52 7.23
CA ILE A 34 -7.19 3.23 6.02
C ILE A 34 -5.83 2.68 5.60
N SER A 35 -5.73 2.15 4.38
CA SER A 35 -4.50 1.52 3.88
C SER A 35 -4.07 2.05 2.53
N VAL A 36 -2.80 2.42 2.38
CA VAL A 36 -2.19 2.71 1.08
C VAL A 36 -1.47 1.45 0.59
N GLY A 37 -1.66 1.11 -0.69
CA GLY A 37 -0.97 -0.01 -1.33
C GLY A 37 0.55 0.16 -1.40
N LYS A 38 1.23 -0.91 -1.81
CA LYS A 38 2.66 -0.90 -2.12
C LYS A 38 2.84 -1.25 -3.59
N VAL A 39 3.67 -0.48 -4.29
CA VAL A 39 3.89 -0.65 -5.72
C VAL A 39 5.36 -0.52 -6.09
N ASN A 40 5.73 -1.11 -7.22
CA ASN A 40 7.04 -0.98 -7.82
C ASN A 40 6.93 -0.09 -9.07
N ALA A 41 7.90 0.79 -9.28
CA ALA A 41 7.98 1.63 -10.47
C ALA A 41 9.42 1.97 -10.81
N GLU A 42 9.77 1.96 -12.09
CA GLU A 42 11.10 2.31 -12.55
C GLU A 42 11.38 3.82 -12.38
N ALA A 43 12.66 4.19 -12.27
CA ALA A 43 13.05 5.59 -12.22
C ALA A 43 12.58 6.33 -13.49
N GLY A 44 11.88 7.45 -13.32
CA GLY A 44 11.28 8.18 -14.44
C GLY A 44 9.95 7.60 -14.95
N ALA A 45 9.46 6.48 -14.41
CA ALA A 45 8.17 5.90 -14.79
C ALA A 45 7.02 6.42 -13.92
N ALA A 46 5.81 6.33 -14.46
CA ALA A 46 4.57 6.59 -13.73
C ALA A 46 4.22 5.41 -12.82
N PHE A 47 3.50 5.69 -11.74
CA PHE A 47 2.93 4.69 -10.85
C PHE A 47 1.50 5.08 -10.46
N SER A 48 0.74 4.07 -10.03
CA SER A 48 -0.62 4.22 -9.51
C SER A 48 -0.74 3.36 -8.27
N VAL A 49 -1.26 3.90 -7.17
CA VAL A 49 -1.41 3.17 -5.92
C VAL A 49 -2.74 3.50 -5.27
N ASP A 50 -3.46 2.47 -4.89
CA ASP A 50 -4.78 2.61 -4.28
C ASP A 50 -4.68 2.90 -2.79
N VAL A 51 -5.64 3.68 -2.31
CA VAL A 51 -5.96 3.85 -0.90
C VAL A 51 -7.32 3.21 -0.64
N SER A 52 -7.36 2.25 0.27
CA SER A 52 -8.54 1.45 0.58
C SER A 52 -9.04 1.71 2.00
N LEU A 53 -10.34 1.56 2.16
CA LEU A 53 -11.03 1.54 3.45
C LEU A 53 -11.48 0.11 3.75
N ALA A 54 -11.31 -0.31 4.99
CA ALA A 54 -11.79 -1.59 5.50
C ALA A 54 -12.41 -1.42 6.90
N ASP A 55 -13.17 -2.44 7.32
CA ASP A 55 -13.89 -2.45 8.59
C ASP A 55 -14.86 -1.29 8.75
N ILE A 56 -15.52 -0.89 7.65
CA ILE A 56 -16.47 0.24 7.69
C ILE A 56 -17.70 -0.12 8.55
N PRO A 57 -18.00 0.65 9.60
CA PRO A 57 -19.19 0.41 10.43
C PRO A 57 -20.50 0.48 9.64
N SER A 58 -21.52 -0.26 10.08
CA SER A 58 -22.84 -0.29 9.42
C SER A 58 -23.58 1.06 9.43
N SER A 59 -23.22 1.95 10.36
CA SER A 59 -23.62 3.37 10.42
C SER A 59 -23.09 4.19 9.26
N GLY A 60 -22.05 3.71 8.58
CA GLY A 60 -21.45 4.31 7.40
C GLY A 60 -20.56 5.53 7.70
N ILE A 61 -19.89 6.02 6.67
CA ILE A 61 -19.02 7.21 6.72
C ILE A 61 -19.68 8.32 5.90
N GLN A 62 -19.95 9.48 6.51
CA GLN A 62 -20.42 10.70 5.82
C GLN A 62 -19.31 11.75 5.65
N CYS A 63 -18.20 11.62 6.36
CA CYS A 63 -17.04 12.51 6.26
C CYS A 63 -15.75 11.72 6.46
N LEU A 64 -14.80 11.90 5.53
CA LEU A 64 -13.43 11.40 5.64
C LEU A 64 -12.44 12.44 5.09
N ASP A 65 -11.42 12.82 5.86
CA ASP A 65 -10.30 13.63 5.38
C ASP A 65 -8.94 13.10 5.87
N PHE A 66 -7.97 12.98 4.96
CA PHE A 66 -6.59 12.66 5.32
C PHE A 66 -5.61 13.19 4.27
N ALA A 67 -4.34 13.28 4.65
CA ALA A 67 -3.24 13.50 3.74
C ALA A 67 -2.32 12.28 3.67
N VAL A 68 -1.60 12.16 2.56
CA VAL A 68 -0.52 11.22 2.35
C VAL A 68 0.74 12.02 2.08
N SER A 69 1.69 11.93 2.99
CA SER A 69 3.02 12.52 2.83
C SER A 69 3.95 11.57 2.09
N TYR A 70 4.89 12.15 1.33
CA TYR A 70 5.84 11.44 0.50
C TYR A 70 7.15 12.21 0.39
N ASP A 71 8.25 11.53 0.02
CA ASP A 71 9.51 12.22 -0.30
C ASP A 71 9.42 12.86 -1.70
N SER A 72 9.28 14.19 -1.74
CA SER A 72 9.19 14.96 -2.98
C SER A 72 10.47 14.98 -3.83
N LYS A 73 11.60 14.52 -3.28
CA LYS A 73 12.83 14.30 -4.05
C LYS A 73 12.80 13.00 -4.84
N VAL A 74 11.99 12.03 -4.39
CA VAL A 74 11.87 10.70 -5.01
C VAL A 74 10.61 10.59 -5.86
N LEU A 75 9.49 11.14 -5.40
CA LEU A 75 8.19 11.02 -6.05
C LEU A 75 7.62 12.41 -6.39
N THR A 76 6.94 12.49 -7.52
CA THR A 76 6.03 13.58 -7.85
C THR A 76 4.63 13.01 -7.91
N ILE A 77 3.73 13.44 -7.02
CA ILE A 77 2.31 13.12 -7.15
C ILE A 77 1.68 14.08 -8.16
N GLU A 78 0.93 13.52 -9.10
CA GLU A 78 0.30 14.26 -10.20
C GLU A 78 -1.20 14.45 -9.93
N SER A 79 -1.86 13.41 -9.42
CA SER A 79 -3.27 13.47 -9.05
C SER A 79 -3.62 12.48 -7.94
N ILE A 80 -4.76 12.74 -7.30
CA ILE A 80 -5.46 11.78 -6.46
C ILE A 80 -6.92 11.76 -6.91
N GLU A 81 -7.36 10.59 -7.35
CA GLU A 81 -8.64 10.43 -8.05
C GLU A 81 -9.59 9.58 -7.22
N ALA A 82 -10.89 9.86 -7.34
CA ALA A 82 -11.94 9.06 -6.70
C ALA A 82 -11.82 7.58 -7.09
N GLY A 83 -11.82 6.71 -6.08
CA GLY A 83 -11.79 5.27 -6.22
C GLY A 83 -13.17 4.68 -6.52
N ALA A 84 -13.23 3.36 -6.68
CA ALA A 84 -14.48 2.66 -6.96
C ALA A 84 -15.52 2.87 -5.84
N LEU A 85 -15.09 2.93 -4.58
CA LEU A 85 -15.98 3.15 -3.44
C LEU A 85 -16.70 4.50 -3.56
N VAL A 86 -15.97 5.57 -3.87
CA VAL A 86 -16.52 6.91 -4.10
C VAL A 86 -17.41 6.96 -5.34
N LYS A 87 -16.99 6.34 -6.45
CA LYS A 87 -17.73 6.36 -7.72
C LYS A 87 -19.03 5.55 -7.66
N ASN A 88 -19.04 4.46 -6.91
CA ASN A 88 -20.21 3.60 -6.74
C ASN A 88 -21.14 4.09 -5.61
N GLY A 89 -20.58 4.83 -4.64
CA GLY A 89 -21.29 5.39 -3.49
C GLY A 89 -21.60 6.89 -3.59
N SER A 90 -21.34 7.56 -4.71
CA SER A 90 -21.72 8.96 -4.89
C SER A 90 -23.25 9.03 -5.02
N ASP A 91 -23.91 9.24 -3.90
CA ASP A 91 -25.36 9.30 -3.86
C ASP A 91 -25.86 10.43 -4.76
N SER A 92 -26.58 10.07 -5.82
CA SER A 92 -27.21 11.02 -6.76
C SER A 92 -28.29 11.91 -6.09
N LYS A 93 -28.48 11.75 -4.78
CA LYS A 93 -29.44 12.44 -3.94
C LYS A 93 -28.84 13.59 -3.14
N ASP A 94 -27.52 13.72 -3.07
CA ASP A 94 -26.89 14.87 -2.42
C ASP A 94 -27.01 16.12 -3.30
N LEU A 95 -27.88 17.04 -2.92
CA LEU A 95 -28.10 18.27 -3.68
C LEU A 95 -26.86 19.18 -3.68
N SER A 96 -25.99 19.08 -2.67
CA SER A 96 -24.75 19.87 -2.60
C SER A 96 -23.73 19.43 -3.64
N ALA A 97 -23.83 18.21 -4.18
CA ALA A 97 -22.97 17.70 -5.25
C ALA A 97 -23.02 18.56 -6.53
N SER A 98 -24.12 19.31 -6.73
CA SER A 98 -24.26 20.26 -7.84
C SER A 98 -23.47 21.56 -7.65
N LEU A 99 -23.12 21.89 -6.40
CA LEU A 99 -22.38 23.10 -6.02
C LEU A 99 -20.89 22.83 -5.85
N ALA A 100 -20.53 21.66 -5.30
CA ALA A 100 -19.16 21.22 -5.12
C ALA A 100 -19.07 19.68 -5.25
N PRO A 101 -17.97 19.14 -5.82
CA PRO A 101 -17.76 17.70 -5.84
C PRO A 101 -17.73 17.12 -4.43
N LEU A 102 -18.37 15.96 -4.23
CA LEU A 102 -18.35 15.26 -2.94
C LEU A 102 -16.96 14.71 -2.60
N PHE A 103 -16.14 14.43 -3.61
CA PHE A 103 -14.74 14.02 -3.48
C PHE A 103 -13.83 15.14 -3.96
N GLU A 104 -12.85 15.49 -3.13
CA GLU A 104 -11.80 16.42 -3.49
C GLU A 104 -10.43 15.79 -3.31
N GLY A 105 -9.62 15.88 -4.36
CA GLY A 105 -8.24 15.49 -4.37
C GLY A 105 -7.33 16.70 -4.55
N THR A 106 -6.39 16.92 -3.62
CA THR A 106 -5.48 18.07 -3.66
C THR A 106 -4.04 17.59 -3.58
N VAL A 107 -3.14 18.21 -4.34
CA VAL A 107 -1.71 17.91 -4.32
C VAL A 107 -0.93 19.18 -3.97
N ASN A 108 -0.05 19.09 -2.98
CA ASN A 108 0.92 20.12 -2.65
C ASN A 108 2.34 19.58 -2.84
N SER A 109 2.83 19.69 -4.07
CA SER A 109 4.14 19.15 -4.45
C SER A 109 5.31 19.86 -3.74
N SER A 110 5.14 21.13 -3.37
CA SER A 110 6.17 21.90 -2.63
C SER A 110 6.38 21.39 -1.20
N GLU A 111 5.33 20.92 -0.56
CA GLU A 111 5.37 20.44 0.83
C GLU A 111 5.39 18.91 0.93
N GLY A 112 5.31 18.19 -0.19
CA GLY A 112 5.43 16.73 -0.23
C GLY A 112 4.22 16.01 0.34
N TRP A 113 3.01 16.52 0.09
CA TRP A 113 1.78 15.84 0.49
C TRP A 113 0.68 15.94 -0.56
N ALA A 114 -0.22 14.96 -0.56
CA ALA A 114 -1.47 14.98 -1.30
C ALA A 114 -2.62 14.60 -0.35
N SER A 115 -3.78 15.23 -0.45
CA SER A 115 -4.94 14.96 0.41
C SER A 115 -6.13 14.46 -0.38
N ALA A 116 -6.89 13.58 0.24
CA ALA A 116 -8.23 13.22 -0.21
C ALA A 116 -9.23 13.62 0.88
N ALA A 117 -10.31 14.25 0.45
CA ALA A 117 -11.46 14.54 1.28
C ALA A 117 -12.72 14.02 0.58
N TRP A 118 -13.61 13.45 1.36
CA TRP A 118 -14.96 13.14 0.91
C TRP A 118 -15.98 13.52 1.96
N SER A 119 -17.08 14.12 1.54
CA SER A 119 -18.20 14.42 2.43
C SER A 119 -19.53 14.40 1.69
N THR A 120 -20.59 14.02 2.39
CA THR A 120 -21.98 14.18 1.94
C THR A 120 -22.79 14.96 2.97
N SER A 121 -23.77 15.73 2.50
CA SER A 121 -24.76 16.45 3.30
C SER A 121 -26.12 15.75 3.38
N THR A 122 -26.18 14.47 3.01
CA THR A 122 -27.44 13.72 3.03
C THR A 122 -27.88 13.40 4.46
N ASP A 123 -29.14 13.73 4.79
CA ASP A 123 -29.74 13.56 6.13
C ASP A 123 -29.97 12.08 6.53
N ASP A 124 -29.66 11.15 5.64
CA ASP A 124 -29.82 9.72 5.87
C ASP A 124 -28.44 9.07 6.01
N ALA A 125 -28.10 8.62 7.23
CA ALA A 125 -26.91 7.81 7.49
C ALA A 125 -26.85 6.53 6.63
N SER A 126 -27.94 6.17 5.94
CA SER A 126 -27.96 5.12 4.93
C SER A 126 -27.12 5.41 3.67
N ASN A 127 -26.76 6.67 3.43
CA ASN A 127 -26.12 7.19 2.21
C ASN A 127 -24.60 7.43 2.33
N GLY A 128 -23.99 7.11 3.48
CA GLY A 128 -22.54 7.07 3.64
C GLY A 128 -21.91 5.84 3.00
N PHE A 129 -20.56 5.77 2.93
CA PHE A 129 -19.90 4.51 2.57
C PHE A 129 -20.21 3.45 3.62
N LYS A 130 -20.69 2.28 3.18
CA LYS A 130 -21.06 1.15 4.05
C LYS A 130 -20.37 -0.17 3.69
N SER A 131 -19.53 -0.14 2.67
CA SER A 131 -18.79 -1.30 2.21
C SER A 131 -17.32 -0.93 2.04
N ASP A 132 -16.45 -1.88 2.34
CA ASP A 132 -15.03 -1.75 2.14
C ASP A 132 -14.69 -1.58 0.64
N GLY A 133 -13.52 -1.01 0.36
CA GLY A 133 -13.05 -0.89 -1.02
C GLY A 133 -12.07 0.25 -1.26
N VAL A 134 -11.75 0.48 -2.53
CA VAL A 134 -10.82 1.52 -2.96
C VAL A 134 -11.50 2.89 -2.88
N PHE A 135 -11.06 3.72 -1.94
CA PHE A 135 -11.56 5.07 -1.71
C PHE A 135 -10.98 6.08 -2.69
N CYS A 136 -9.67 6.04 -2.92
CA CYS A 136 -9.02 6.87 -3.93
C CYS A 136 -7.79 6.19 -4.51
N THR A 137 -7.33 6.68 -5.66
CA THR A 137 -6.11 6.22 -6.31
C THR A 137 -5.15 7.39 -6.44
N ILE A 138 -3.94 7.25 -5.91
CA ILE A 138 -2.86 8.22 -6.05
C ILE A 138 -2.07 7.88 -7.30
N LYS A 139 -1.91 8.86 -8.19
CA LYS A 139 -1.08 8.73 -9.40
C LYS A 139 0.08 9.68 -9.32
N GLY A 140 1.24 9.17 -9.71
CA GLY A 140 2.46 9.96 -9.68
C GLY A 140 3.55 9.38 -10.57
N LYS A 141 4.74 9.95 -10.42
CA LYS A 141 5.93 9.59 -11.16
C LYS A 141 7.13 9.49 -10.23
N VAL A 142 7.98 8.49 -10.46
CA VAL A 142 9.30 8.42 -9.82
C VAL A 142 10.25 9.39 -10.50
N ALA A 143 11.00 10.17 -9.72
CA ALA A 143 12.02 11.06 -10.25
C ALA A 143 13.07 10.29 -11.07
N SER A 144 13.55 10.91 -12.15
CA SER A 144 14.61 10.32 -12.97
C SER A 144 15.91 10.24 -12.18
N GLY A 145 16.66 9.14 -12.34
CA GLY A 145 17.97 8.97 -11.70
C GLY A 145 17.92 8.53 -10.23
N VAL A 146 16.75 8.20 -9.69
CA VAL A 146 16.64 7.53 -8.39
C VAL A 146 17.19 6.11 -8.52
N ALA A 147 18.00 5.68 -7.54
CA ALA A 147 18.63 4.37 -7.57
C ALA A 147 17.61 3.23 -7.40
N ASN A 148 17.86 2.11 -8.09
CA ASN A 148 17.10 0.87 -7.92
C ASN A 148 17.15 0.42 -6.45
N GLY A 149 16.03 -0.10 -5.93
CA GLY A 149 15.86 -0.49 -4.53
C GLY A 149 15.55 0.66 -3.56
N THR A 150 15.55 1.91 -4.00
CA THR A 150 15.11 3.04 -3.16
C THR A 150 13.64 2.85 -2.79
N VAL A 151 13.30 2.98 -1.51
CA VAL A 151 11.92 2.93 -1.04
C VAL A 151 11.51 4.33 -0.59
N SER A 152 10.40 4.83 -1.14
CA SER A 152 9.75 6.05 -0.69
C SER A 152 8.42 5.70 -0.02
N ASP A 153 8.30 6.03 1.27
CA ASP A 153 7.09 5.78 2.03
C ASP A 153 5.95 6.70 1.58
N LEU A 154 4.73 6.17 1.59
CA LEU A 154 3.48 6.92 1.45
C LEU A 154 2.76 6.86 2.80
N LYS A 155 2.94 7.91 3.62
CA LYS A 155 2.45 7.91 5.02
C LYS A 155 1.16 8.66 5.15
N ILE A 156 0.12 7.97 5.62
CA ILE A 156 -1.15 8.58 5.97
C ILE A 156 -0.94 9.46 7.21
N ILE A 157 -1.34 10.71 7.13
CA ILE A 157 -1.20 11.72 8.18
C ILE A 157 -2.47 12.59 8.26
N PRO A 158 -2.75 13.21 9.43
CA PRO A 158 -3.70 14.30 9.52
C PRO A 158 -3.33 15.44 8.56
N ILE A 159 -4.33 16.10 7.97
CA ILE A 159 -4.09 17.30 7.15
C ILE A 159 -3.50 18.40 8.05
N ASP A 160 -2.36 18.95 7.65
CA ASP A 160 -1.67 20.01 8.39
C ASP A 160 -2.40 21.35 8.28
N ARG A 161 -3.31 21.60 9.23
CA ARG A 161 -4.05 22.86 9.36
C ARG A 161 -4.25 23.22 10.81
N GLU A 162 -4.61 24.47 11.07
CA GLU A 162 -5.12 24.86 12.38
C GLU A 162 -6.53 24.30 12.62
N LEU A 163 -6.88 24.01 13.87
CA LEU A 163 -8.23 23.50 14.24
C LEU A 163 -9.33 24.49 13.84
N TYR A 164 -9.10 25.76 14.15
CA TYR A 164 -9.88 26.90 13.69
C TYR A 164 -8.93 28.06 13.39
N SER A 165 -9.39 29.00 12.57
CA SER A 165 -8.56 30.11 12.10
C SER A 165 -7.96 30.89 13.26
N LYS A 166 -6.64 31.08 13.23
CA LYS A 166 -5.84 31.81 14.23
C LYS A 166 -5.79 31.13 15.60
N SER A 167 -6.08 29.83 15.68
CA SER A 167 -5.96 29.08 16.93
C SER A 167 -4.50 28.88 17.35
N GLY A 168 -3.57 28.82 16.41
CA GLY A 168 -2.19 28.38 16.65
C GLY A 168 -2.08 26.90 17.02
N VAL A 169 -3.17 26.13 17.00
CA VAL A 169 -3.21 24.71 17.37
C VAL A 169 -3.40 23.88 16.12
N LYS A 170 -2.42 23.03 15.81
CA LYS A 170 -2.46 22.12 14.66
C LYS A 170 -3.40 20.95 14.88
N ASN A 171 -4.08 20.55 13.80
CA ASN A 171 -4.84 19.32 13.72
C ASN A 171 -3.92 18.11 13.91
N LYS A 172 -4.37 17.12 14.69
CA LYS A 172 -3.65 15.88 14.98
C LYS A 172 -4.45 14.63 14.67
N GLU A 173 -5.66 14.79 14.15
CA GLU A 173 -6.62 13.71 13.93
C GLU A 173 -7.03 13.65 12.45
N ILE A 174 -7.29 12.44 11.97
CA ILE A 174 -8.01 12.19 10.71
C ILE A 174 -9.49 12.32 11.03
N SER A 175 -10.24 13.12 10.27
CA SER A 175 -11.69 13.15 10.43
C SER A 175 -12.23 11.92 9.74
N CYS A 176 -12.90 11.04 10.47
CA CYS A 176 -13.65 9.90 9.92
C CYS A 176 -14.89 9.71 10.77
N GLY A 177 -16.07 9.67 10.15
CA GLY A 177 -17.31 9.55 10.91
C GLY A 177 -18.55 9.98 10.16
N TYR A 178 -19.57 10.28 10.93
CA TYR A 178 -20.88 10.70 10.44
C TYR A 178 -21.53 11.70 11.39
N GLU A 179 -22.68 12.23 11.01
CA GLU A 179 -23.48 13.12 11.85
C GLU A 179 -24.72 12.38 12.36
N LYS A 180 -25.05 12.58 13.63
CA LYS A 180 -26.28 12.09 14.25
C LYS A 180 -26.87 13.16 15.17
N ASP A 181 -28.13 13.51 14.93
CA ASP A 181 -28.91 14.46 15.73
C ASP A 181 -28.23 15.84 15.87
N GLY A 182 -27.66 16.34 14.78
CA GLY A 182 -26.90 17.59 14.68
C GLY A 182 -25.50 17.52 15.30
N LYS A 183 -24.99 16.32 15.62
CA LYS A 183 -23.72 16.13 16.32
C LYS A 183 -22.75 15.21 15.58
N PRO A 184 -21.46 15.55 15.53
CA PRO A 184 -20.46 14.67 14.93
C PRO A 184 -20.24 13.43 15.80
N VAL A 185 -20.28 12.27 15.15
CA VAL A 185 -19.86 10.97 15.69
C VAL A 185 -18.57 10.57 14.99
N LYS A 186 -17.48 10.49 15.74
CA LYS A 186 -16.14 10.15 15.22
C LYS A 186 -15.84 8.66 15.39
N TYR A 187 -15.25 8.07 14.35
CA TYR A 187 -14.60 6.76 14.40
C TYR A 187 -13.13 6.90 14.76
N ASP A 188 -12.59 5.88 15.43
CA ASP A 188 -11.15 5.70 15.49
C ASP A 188 -10.62 5.27 14.11
N THR A 189 -9.34 5.50 13.85
CA THR A 189 -8.71 5.08 12.60
C THR A 189 -7.45 4.27 12.84
N THR A 190 -7.30 3.18 12.08
CA THR A 190 -6.05 2.41 12.02
C THR A 190 -5.39 2.64 10.67
N LEU A 191 -4.12 3.03 10.67
CA LEU A 191 -3.40 3.45 9.47
C LEU A 191 -2.38 2.40 9.03
N VAL A 192 -2.49 1.98 7.77
CA VAL A 192 -1.51 1.10 7.13
C VAL A 192 -0.83 1.87 6.00
N ASN A 193 0.40 2.32 6.25
CA ASN A 193 1.17 3.09 5.28
C ASN A 193 1.61 2.22 4.08
N GLY A 194 1.71 2.87 2.93
CA GLY A 194 2.15 2.29 1.68
C GLY A 194 3.57 2.70 1.32
N SER A 195 4.01 2.29 0.14
CA SER A 195 5.33 2.67 -0.38
C SER A 195 5.42 2.53 -1.89
N VAL A 196 6.32 3.30 -2.49
CA VAL A 196 6.81 3.06 -3.85
C VAL A 196 8.25 2.57 -3.75
N THR A 197 8.49 1.36 -4.25
CA THR A 197 9.85 0.81 -4.40
C THR A 197 10.33 1.07 -5.82
N VAL A 198 11.45 1.79 -5.95
CA VAL A 198 12.03 2.14 -7.23
C VAL A 198 12.72 0.93 -7.83
N GLY A 199 12.34 0.58 -9.06
CA GLY A 199 12.84 -0.59 -9.76
C GLY A 199 11.72 -1.40 -10.40
N THR A 200 12.08 -2.23 -11.36
CA THR A 200 11.21 -3.29 -11.85
C THR A 200 11.04 -4.32 -10.73
N PRO A 201 9.84 -4.86 -10.47
CA PRO A 201 9.77 -6.10 -9.72
C PRO A 201 10.63 -7.11 -10.47
N VAL A 202 11.59 -7.76 -9.80
CA VAL A 202 12.18 -8.98 -10.32
C VAL A 202 11.02 -9.95 -10.43
N THR A 203 10.47 -10.07 -11.63
CA THR A 203 9.46 -11.07 -11.91
C THR A 203 10.25 -12.36 -11.98
N THR A 204 10.42 -13.03 -10.84
CA THR A 204 10.80 -14.43 -10.86
C THR A 204 9.67 -15.12 -11.61
N THR A 205 9.89 -15.45 -12.88
CA THR A 205 9.01 -16.38 -13.55
C THR A 205 9.16 -17.70 -12.80
N THR A 206 8.20 -18.02 -11.92
CA THR A 206 7.93 -19.40 -11.57
C THR A 206 7.39 -20.06 -12.84
N GLN A 207 8.31 -20.42 -13.74
CA GLN A 207 8.01 -21.38 -14.77
C GLN A 207 7.53 -22.64 -14.01
N PRO A 208 6.35 -23.20 -14.34
CA PRO A 208 5.99 -24.52 -13.82
C PRO A 208 7.18 -25.45 -14.09
N PRO A 209 7.54 -26.35 -13.14
CA PRO A 209 8.66 -27.23 -13.32
C PRO A 209 8.54 -27.91 -14.68
N THR A 210 9.56 -27.78 -15.52
CA THR A 210 9.62 -28.58 -16.75
C THR A 210 9.58 -30.04 -16.32
N ASP A 211 8.81 -30.89 -17.00
CA ASP A 211 8.45 -32.27 -16.61
C ASP A 211 9.62 -33.22 -16.23
N LYS A 212 10.87 -32.77 -16.36
CA LYS A 212 12.08 -33.51 -15.97
C LYS A 212 12.67 -32.96 -14.67
N ILE A 213 12.47 -33.69 -13.57
CA ILE A 213 13.16 -33.47 -12.29
C ILE A 213 14.59 -34.03 -12.39
N THR A 214 15.59 -33.19 -12.14
CA THR A 214 17.00 -33.60 -11.96
C THR A 214 17.30 -33.61 -10.46
N ARG A 215 17.12 -34.76 -9.79
CA ARG A 215 17.29 -34.86 -8.33
C ARG A 215 18.68 -34.39 -7.91
N GLY A 216 18.73 -33.44 -6.96
CA GLY A 216 19.94 -32.84 -6.40
C GLY A 216 20.39 -31.52 -7.03
N ASP A 217 19.93 -31.18 -8.23
CA ASP A 217 20.34 -29.97 -8.98
C ASP A 217 19.45 -28.78 -8.59
N ALA A 218 19.63 -28.28 -7.38
CA ALA A 218 18.82 -27.23 -6.79
C ALA A 218 19.07 -25.85 -7.42
N ASN A 219 20.24 -25.63 -8.01
CA ASN A 219 20.60 -24.38 -8.67
C ASN A 219 20.25 -24.38 -10.19
N CYS A 220 19.84 -25.53 -10.74
CA CYS A 220 19.47 -25.74 -12.14
C CYS A 220 20.62 -25.49 -13.15
N ASP A 221 21.87 -25.75 -12.77
CA ASP A 221 23.03 -25.61 -13.65
C ASP A 221 23.40 -26.88 -14.44
N GLY A 222 22.68 -27.98 -14.17
CA GLY A 222 22.83 -29.27 -14.84
C GLY A 222 23.88 -30.19 -14.20
N SER A 223 24.53 -29.76 -13.12
CA SER A 223 25.42 -30.57 -12.29
C SER A 223 24.84 -30.71 -10.88
N VAL A 224 25.26 -31.76 -10.16
CA VAL A 224 24.94 -31.90 -8.73
C VAL A 224 26.24 -31.77 -7.96
N ASP A 225 26.40 -30.69 -7.21
CA ASP A 225 27.60 -30.39 -6.43
C ASP A 225 27.32 -29.59 -5.13
N MET A 226 28.36 -29.05 -4.51
CA MET A 226 28.23 -28.34 -3.22
C MET A 226 27.49 -27.00 -3.36
N SER A 227 27.41 -26.44 -4.56
CA SER A 227 26.68 -25.19 -4.82
C SER A 227 25.17 -25.37 -4.67
N ASP A 228 24.63 -26.56 -4.98
CA ASP A 228 23.24 -26.93 -4.71
C ASP A 228 22.93 -26.94 -3.22
N VAL A 229 23.83 -27.56 -2.45
CA VAL A 229 23.76 -27.64 -0.99
C VAL A 229 23.77 -26.22 -0.39
N VAL A 230 24.68 -25.37 -0.87
CA VAL A 230 24.82 -23.99 -0.42
C VAL A 230 23.56 -23.19 -0.74
N LEU A 231 23.00 -23.32 -1.94
CA LEU A 231 21.79 -22.62 -2.34
C LEU A 231 20.58 -23.04 -1.50
N ILE A 232 20.41 -24.34 -1.23
CA ILE A 232 19.36 -24.83 -0.33
C ILE A 232 19.51 -24.17 1.05
N MET A 233 20.69 -24.25 1.66
CA MET A 233 20.92 -23.67 2.99
C MET A 233 20.73 -22.15 3.01
N GLN A 234 21.18 -21.45 1.98
CA GLN A 234 21.01 -20.00 1.84
C GLN A 234 19.54 -19.60 1.68
N SER A 235 18.77 -20.37 0.90
CA SER A 235 17.33 -20.14 0.71
C SER A 235 16.54 -20.26 2.01
N LEU A 236 16.96 -21.17 2.90
CA LEU A 236 16.36 -21.37 4.22
C LEU A 236 16.81 -20.32 5.24
N ALA A 237 18.10 -19.97 5.25
CA ALA A 237 18.68 -19.04 6.21
C ALA A 237 18.39 -17.56 5.89
N SER A 238 18.15 -17.24 4.62
CA SER A 238 17.93 -15.86 4.14
C SER A 238 16.92 -15.83 2.99
N PRO A 239 15.66 -16.20 3.25
CA PRO A 239 14.64 -16.38 2.21
C PRO A 239 14.32 -15.10 1.43
N ASN A 240 14.43 -13.93 2.06
CA ASN A 240 14.24 -12.64 1.37
C ASN A 240 15.29 -12.38 0.29
N LYS A 241 16.45 -13.05 0.35
CA LYS A 241 17.53 -12.91 -0.62
C LYS A 241 17.62 -14.12 -1.57
N TYR A 242 17.53 -15.33 -1.03
CA TYR A 242 17.79 -16.58 -1.77
C TYR A 242 16.59 -17.53 -1.85
N GLY A 243 15.45 -17.19 -1.23
CA GLY A 243 14.22 -17.97 -1.34
C GLY A 243 13.52 -17.78 -2.70
N LEU A 244 12.36 -18.39 -2.89
CA LEU A 244 11.60 -18.33 -4.17
C LEU A 244 11.33 -16.92 -4.69
N ASN A 245 11.15 -15.96 -3.77
CA ASN A 245 10.91 -14.55 -4.07
C ASN A 245 12.13 -13.70 -3.65
N GLY A 246 13.32 -14.30 -3.69
CA GLY A 246 14.56 -13.70 -3.25
C GLY A 246 15.01 -12.54 -4.15
N SER A 247 15.71 -11.56 -3.58
CA SER A 247 16.25 -10.42 -4.32
C SER A 247 17.50 -10.73 -5.15
N ASP A 248 18.14 -11.88 -4.97
CA ASP A 248 19.40 -12.26 -5.64
C ASP A 248 19.12 -12.95 -6.99
N ASP A 249 19.85 -12.60 -8.05
CA ASP A 249 19.64 -13.18 -9.39
C ASP A 249 19.78 -14.71 -9.44
N LYS A 250 20.48 -15.31 -8.47
CA LYS A 250 20.67 -16.77 -8.33
C LYS A 250 19.89 -17.38 -7.17
N HIS A 251 18.81 -16.73 -6.72
CA HIS A 251 17.93 -17.29 -5.70
C HIS A 251 17.31 -18.63 -6.17
N ILE A 252 16.84 -19.46 -5.23
CA ILE A 252 16.25 -20.76 -5.58
C ILE A 252 14.96 -20.59 -6.39
N THR A 253 14.79 -21.39 -7.44
CA THR A 253 13.60 -21.37 -8.30
C THR A 253 12.61 -22.47 -7.91
N ALA A 254 11.39 -22.46 -8.47
CA ALA A 254 10.44 -23.55 -8.25
C ALA A 254 10.95 -24.90 -8.78
N GLN A 255 11.64 -24.90 -9.92
CA GLN A 255 12.34 -26.08 -10.43
C GLN A 255 13.47 -26.51 -9.49
N GLY A 256 14.24 -25.54 -9.00
CA GLY A 256 15.31 -25.79 -8.02
C GLY A 256 14.79 -26.41 -6.73
N GLN A 257 13.62 -25.98 -6.25
CA GLN A 257 12.96 -26.63 -5.12
C GLN A 257 12.53 -28.06 -5.45
N ALA A 258 11.94 -28.31 -6.62
CA ALA A 258 11.54 -29.66 -7.02
C ALA A 258 12.74 -30.61 -7.25
N ASN A 259 13.84 -30.09 -7.78
CA ASN A 259 15.09 -30.83 -7.94
C ASN A 259 15.78 -31.09 -6.60
N GLY A 260 15.78 -30.10 -5.71
CA GLY A 260 16.45 -30.15 -4.42
C GLY A 260 15.68 -30.90 -3.33
N ASP A 261 14.36 -31.11 -3.47
CA ASP A 261 13.50 -31.84 -2.52
C ASP A 261 13.73 -33.35 -2.67
N VAL A 262 14.88 -33.81 -2.16
CA VAL A 262 15.38 -35.18 -2.27
C VAL A 262 15.16 -35.99 -1.00
N ASP A 263 14.91 -35.35 0.14
CA ASP A 263 14.61 -36.03 1.40
C ASP A 263 13.13 -36.43 1.45
N ASP A 264 12.81 -37.61 0.94
CA ASP A 264 11.44 -38.12 0.86
C ASP A 264 10.75 -38.30 2.24
N SER A 265 11.47 -38.11 3.36
CA SER A 265 10.88 -38.14 4.71
C SER A 265 10.10 -36.88 5.07
N VAL A 266 10.40 -35.74 4.41
CA VAL A 266 9.74 -34.45 4.64
C VAL A 266 9.47 -33.80 3.30
N LYS A 267 8.22 -33.41 3.04
CA LYS A 267 7.87 -32.73 1.79
C LYS A 267 8.34 -31.28 1.80
N GLY A 268 9.08 -30.89 0.77
CA GLY A 268 9.57 -29.53 0.56
C GLY A 268 10.99 -29.33 1.10
N ILE A 269 11.69 -28.32 0.56
CA ILE A 269 13.09 -28.06 0.87
C ILE A 269 13.36 -27.82 2.37
N THR A 270 14.32 -28.57 2.90
CA THR A 270 14.83 -28.51 4.27
C THR A 270 16.36 -28.64 4.31
N ASN A 271 16.94 -28.55 5.51
CA ASN A 271 18.35 -28.90 5.70
C ASN A 271 18.61 -30.42 5.53
N GLY A 272 17.58 -31.27 5.59
CA GLY A 272 17.67 -32.71 5.34
C GLY A 272 18.06 -33.02 3.89
N ASP A 273 17.50 -32.25 2.95
CA ASP A 273 17.83 -32.30 1.52
C ASP A 273 19.30 -31.98 1.26
N ALA A 274 19.75 -30.85 1.80
CA ALA A 274 21.14 -30.42 1.71
C ALA A 274 22.10 -31.49 2.26
N LEU A 275 21.74 -32.11 3.39
CA LEU A 275 22.50 -33.21 3.97
C LEU A 275 22.51 -34.48 3.10
N LYS A 276 21.38 -34.81 2.46
CA LYS A 276 21.28 -35.99 1.58
C LYS A 276 22.13 -35.80 0.32
N ILE A 277 22.09 -34.62 -0.31
CA ILE A 277 22.96 -34.26 -1.43
C ILE A 277 24.43 -34.35 -1.01
N GLN A 278 24.80 -33.79 0.15
CA GLN A 278 26.16 -33.87 0.66
C GLN A 278 26.64 -35.32 0.87
N LYS A 279 25.80 -36.19 1.42
CA LYS A 279 26.11 -37.62 1.60
C LYS A 279 26.32 -38.34 0.26
N TRP A 280 25.54 -37.98 -0.75
CA TRP A 280 25.67 -38.55 -2.10
C TRP A 280 26.98 -38.11 -2.77
N LEU A 281 27.34 -36.82 -2.67
CA LEU A 281 28.63 -36.30 -3.16
C LEU A 281 29.83 -36.98 -2.50
N LEU A 282 29.69 -37.34 -1.21
CA LEU A 282 30.68 -38.11 -0.46
C LEU A 282 30.64 -39.61 -0.73
N LYS A 283 29.79 -40.09 -1.65
CA LYS A 283 29.58 -41.51 -1.98
C LYS A 283 29.21 -42.38 -0.76
N SER A 284 28.62 -41.76 0.26
CA SER A 284 28.13 -42.45 1.47
C SER A 284 26.75 -43.06 1.26
N ILE A 285 26.02 -42.59 0.24
CA ILE A 285 24.79 -43.18 -0.30
C ILE A 285 24.90 -43.26 -1.82
N THR A 286 24.14 -44.15 -2.45
CA THR A 286 24.23 -44.43 -3.89
C THR A 286 23.17 -43.71 -4.72
N GLU A 287 22.14 -43.15 -4.08
CA GLU A 287 21.00 -42.51 -4.74
C GLU A 287 20.54 -41.26 -3.98
N LEU A 288 19.89 -40.36 -4.72
CA LEU A 288 19.22 -39.17 -4.21
C LEU A 288 17.72 -39.42 -4.17
#